data_AF-C3YQ84-F1
#
_entry.id   AF-C3YQ84-F1
#
_cell.length_a   1.000
_cell.length_b   1.000
_cell.length_c   1.000
_cell.angle_alpha   90.00
_cell.angle_beta   90.00
_cell.angle_gamma   90.00
#
_symmetry.space_group_name_H-M   'P 1'
#
loop_
_entity.id
_entity.type
_entity.pdbx_description
1 polymer ?
#
loop_
_entity_poly.entity_id
_entity_poly.type
_entity_poly.pdbx_seq_one_letter_code
_entity_poly.pdbx_strand_id
1 'polypeptide(L)'
;FPAGASPFKNIADAIERSTYTVLVLTENFTKDRWCEKKLQTSLMDAIEDSEKYNSVIPIIPHPDLMPRKKLPSELKTVSALDMTNDYFDDKIKKTFK
;
A
#
# COMPACT_ATOMS: atom_id res chain seq x y z
N PHE A 1 9.68 -13.36 -11.57
CA PHE A 1 8.53 -14.20 -11.19
C PHE A 1 8.42 -15.36 -12.17
N PRO A 2 8.19 -16.60 -11.72
CA PRO A 2 8.06 -17.75 -12.62
C PRO A 2 6.81 -17.63 -13.49
N ALA A 3 6.92 -18.01 -14.77
CA ALA A 3 5.79 -18.03 -15.70
C ALA A 3 4.72 -19.03 -15.22
N GLY A 4 3.44 -18.62 -15.24
CA GLY A 4 2.30 -19.47 -14.82
C GLY A 4 1.87 -19.34 -13.35
N ALA A 5 2.60 -18.59 -12.52
CA ALA A 5 2.14 -18.27 -11.16
C ALA A 5 1.03 -17.19 -11.19
N SER A 6 0.02 -17.35 -10.33
CA SER A 6 -1.03 -16.33 -10.14
C SER A 6 -0.39 -14.96 -9.86
N PRO A 7 -0.76 -13.89 -10.59
CA PRO A 7 -0.26 -12.54 -10.34
C PRO A 7 -0.44 -12.10 -8.88
N PHE A 8 -1.51 -12.53 -8.23
CA PHE A 8 -1.78 -12.21 -6.82
C PHE A 8 -0.85 -12.95 -5.86
N LYS A 9 -0.50 -14.21 -6.16
CA LYS A 9 0.53 -14.93 -5.40
C LYS A 9 1.89 -14.23 -5.55
N ASN A 10 2.24 -13.79 -6.76
CA ASN A 10 3.47 -13.05 -6.99
C ASN A 10 3.52 -11.73 -6.21
N ILE A 11 2.38 -11.02 -6.10
CA ILE A 11 2.31 -9.78 -5.31
C ILE A 11 2.41 -10.07 -3.81
N ALA A 12 1.70 -11.08 -3.30
CA ALA A 12 1.78 -11.50 -1.90
C ALA A 12 3.22 -11.87 -1.50
N ASP A 13 3.88 -12.71 -2.30
CA ASP A 13 5.26 -13.12 -2.06
C ASP A 13 6.23 -11.91 -2.14
N ALA A 14 5.94 -10.93 -3.00
CA ALA A 14 6.73 -9.70 -3.09
C ALA A 14 6.55 -8.81 -1.85
N ILE A 15 5.33 -8.68 -1.32
CA ILE A 15 5.06 -7.95 -0.07
C ILE A 15 5.83 -8.59 1.09
N GLU A 16 5.76 -9.91 1.21
CA GLU A 16 6.40 -10.64 2.31
C GLU A 16 7.93 -10.47 2.33
N ARG A 17 8.55 -10.44 1.14
CA ARG A 17 10.01 -10.38 0.96
C ARG A 17 10.57 -8.96 0.86
N SER A 18 9.73 -7.94 0.78
CA SER A 18 10.17 -6.54 0.65
C SER A 18 10.38 -5.90 2.02
N THR A 19 11.45 -5.11 2.14
CA THR A 19 11.66 -4.25 3.33
C THR A 19 10.60 -3.13 3.39
N TYR A 20 10.24 -2.59 2.22
CA TYR A 20 9.20 -1.60 2.07
C TYR A 20 8.32 -1.94 0.86
N THR A 21 7.01 -1.84 1.02
CA THR A 21 6.02 -1.97 -0.05
C THR A 21 5.33 -0.63 -0.26
N VAL A 22 5.57 0.00 -1.41
CA VAL A 22 4.89 1.25 -1.77
C VAL A 22 3.56 0.94 -2.43
N LEU A 23 2.47 1.49 -1.88
CA LEU A 23 1.12 1.27 -2.36
C LEU A 23 0.55 2.56 -2.95
N VAL A 24 0.47 2.65 -4.27
CA VAL A 24 -0.14 3.82 -4.94
C VAL A 24 -1.65 3.66 -4.95
N LEU A 25 -2.32 4.47 -4.14
CA LEU A 25 -3.76 4.43 -3.94
C LEU A 25 -4.46 5.21 -5.04
N THR A 26 -5.13 4.48 -5.93
CA THR A 26 -6.01 5.01 -6.96
C THR A 26 -7.38 4.37 -6.80
N GLU A 27 -8.43 4.97 -7.37
CA GLU A 27 -9.75 4.32 -7.36
C GLU A 27 -9.70 2.88 -7.92
N ASN A 28 -8.94 2.65 -8.98
CA ASN A 28 -8.81 1.33 -9.61
C ASN A 28 -8.15 0.31 -8.68
N PHE A 29 -7.17 0.75 -7.88
CA PHE A 29 -6.56 -0.12 -6.88
C PHE A 29 -7.61 -0.61 -5.87
N THR A 30 -8.48 0.28 -5.39
CA THR A 30 -9.51 -0.07 -4.40
C THR A 30 -10.69 -0.85 -4.95
N LYS A 31 -11.01 -0.69 -6.25
CA LYS A 31 -12.12 -1.38 -6.91
C LYS A 31 -11.77 -2.82 -7.29
N ASP A 32 -10.57 -3.03 -7.85
CA ASP A 32 -10.20 -4.34 -8.41
C ASP A 32 -9.25 -5.14 -7.52
N ARG A 33 -8.13 -4.51 -7.10
CA ARG A 33 -7.03 -5.25 -6.48
C ARG A 33 -7.22 -5.42 -4.98
N TRP A 34 -7.64 -4.37 -4.29
CA TRP A 34 -7.84 -4.39 -2.83
C TRP A 34 -8.88 -5.43 -2.39
N CYS A 35 -9.91 -5.67 -3.20
CA CYS A 35 -10.97 -6.65 -2.92
C CYS A 35 -10.52 -8.11 -3.11
N GLU A 36 -9.31 -8.35 -3.65
CA GLU A 36 -8.80 -9.70 -3.82
C GLU A 36 -8.31 -10.24 -2.47
N LYS A 37 -8.97 -11.32 -2.01
CA LYS A 37 -8.82 -11.83 -0.64
C LYS A 37 -7.37 -12.15 -0.27
N LYS A 38 -6.58 -12.70 -1.19
CA LYS A 38 -5.18 -13.06 -0.89
C LYS A 38 -4.30 -11.83 -0.74
N LEU A 39 -4.42 -10.86 -1.65
CA LEU A 39 -3.72 -9.58 -1.58
C LEU A 39 -4.13 -8.80 -0.33
N GLN A 40 -5.43 -8.77 -0.02
CA GLN A 40 -5.95 -8.14 1.19
C GLN A 40 -5.34 -8.78 2.43
N THR A 41 -5.35 -10.11 2.55
CA THR A 41 -4.73 -10.81 3.69
C THR A 41 -3.24 -10.51 3.79
N SER A 42 -2.46 -10.65 2.71
CA SER A 42 -1.01 -10.38 2.76
C SER A 42 -0.66 -8.92 3.06
N LEU A 43 -1.50 -7.96 2.63
CA LEU A 43 -1.34 -6.55 3.00
C LEU A 43 -1.74 -6.30 4.45
N MET A 44 -2.83 -6.91 4.94
CA MET A 44 -3.24 -6.81 6.34
C MET A 44 -2.18 -7.39 7.25
N ASP A 45 -1.65 -8.56 6.93
CA ASP A 45 -0.54 -9.17 7.66
C ASP A 45 0.65 -8.22 7.70
N ALA A 46 1.03 -7.62 6.58
CA ALA A 46 2.14 -6.65 6.53
C ALA A 46 1.85 -5.31 7.25
N ILE A 47 0.59 -4.92 7.39
CA ILE A 47 0.16 -3.70 8.12
C ILE A 47 0.10 -3.96 9.63
N GLU A 48 -0.36 -5.13 10.04
CA GLU A 48 -0.56 -5.52 11.44
C GLU A 48 0.69 -6.14 12.08
N ASP A 49 1.63 -6.66 11.27
CA ASP A 49 2.90 -7.20 11.71
C ASP A 49 3.73 -6.11 12.41
N SER A 50 3.90 -6.29 13.73
CA SER A 50 4.61 -5.37 14.60
C SER A 50 6.12 -5.36 14.34
N GLU A 51 6.69 -6.42 13.75
CA GLU A 51 8.08 -6.47 13.32
C GLU A 51 8.30 -5.79 11.95
N LYS A 52 7.22 -5.60 11.17
CA LYS A 52 7.22 -4.90 9.87
C LYS A 52 6.45 -3.57 9.89
N TYR A 53 6.23 -3.02 11.08
CA TYR A 53 5.47 -1.79 11.29
C TYR A 53 6.08 -0.63 10.46
N ASN A 54 5.27 0.00 9.60
CA ASN A 54 5.65 1.02 8.59
C ASN A 54 6.36 0.51 7.32
N SER A 55 6.39 -0.80 7.06
CA SER A 55 6.90 -1.32 5.78
C SER A 55 5.96 -0.99 4.61
N VAL A 56 4.65 -0.94 4.84
CA VAL A 56 3.66 -0.54 3.83
C VAL A 56 3.53 0.98 3.82
N ILE A 57 3.86 1.59 2.68
CA ILE A 57 3.87 3.04 2.48
C ILE A 57 2.77 3.40 1.48
N PRO A 58 1.56 3.73 1.95
CA PRO A 58 0.50 4.18 1.08
C PRO A 58 0.78 5.59 0.57
N ILE A 59 0.62 5.78 -0.73
CA ILE A 59 0.78 7.07 -1.40
C ILE A 59 -0.49 7.41 -2.17
N ILE A 60 -1.02 8.60 -1.92
CA ILE A 60 -2.09 9.22 -2.69
C ILE A 60 -1.42 10.11 -3.74
N PRO A 61 -1.51 9.77 -5.04
CA PRO A 61 -0.87 10.55 -6.09
C PRO A 61 -1.55 11.91 -6.32
N HIS A 62 -2.87 11.95 -6.13
CA HIS A 62 -3.65 13.18 -6.15
C HIS A 62 -4.95 12.98 -5.35
N PRO A 63 -5.37 13.92 -4.48
CA PRO A 63 -6.60 13.79 -3.69
C PRO A 63 -7.86 13.52 -4.53
N ASP A 64 -7.93 14.09 -5.73
CA ASP A 64 -9.06 13.88 -6.65
C ASP A 64 -9.08 12.46 -7.25
N LEU A 65 -7.93 11.83 -7.43
CA LEU A 65 -7.81 10.45 -7.93
C LEU A 65 -8.09 9.42 -6.84
N MET A 66 -7.97 9.81 -5.57
CA MET A 66 -8.28 8.95 -4.45
C MET A 66 -8.68 9.77 -3.21
N PRO A 67 -9.97 10.15 -3.10
CA PRO A 67 -10.47 10.83 -1.93
C PRO A 67 -10.27 9.98 -0.67
N ARG A 68 -9.74 10.57 0.41
CA ARG A 68 -9.52 9.86 1.70
C ARG A 68 -10.75 9.15 2.24
N LYS A 69 -11.96 9.66 1.92
CA LYS A 69 -13.23 9.04 2.31
C LYS A 69 -13.44 7.66 1.68
N LYS A 70 -12.95 7.46 0.45
CA LYS A 70 -13.03 6.21 -0.33
C LYS A 70 -11.95 5.20 0.03
N LEU A 71 -10.97 5.56 0.87
CA LEU A 71 -10.01 4.58 1.35
C LEU A 71 -10.72 3.53 2.22
N PRO A 72 -10.39 2.23 2.04
CA PRO A 72 -10.72 1.17 2.98
C PRO A 72 -10.28 1.54 4.41
N SER A 73 -11.04 1.09 5.41
CA SER A 73 -10.78 1.35 6.84
C SER A 73 -9.36 0.99 7.26
N GLU A 74 -8.85 -0.10 6.72
CA GLU A 74 -7.57 -0.69 7.05
C GLU A 74 -6.41 0.12 6.47
N LEU A 75 -6.63 0.83 5.36
CA LEU A 75 -5.64 1.76 4.81
C LEU A 75 -5.72 3.15 5.45
N LYS A 76 -6.80 3.46 6.18
CA LYS A 76 -6.91 4.72 6.95
C LYS A 76 -6.10 4.68 8.23
N THR A 77 -5.84 3.50 8.80
CA THR A 77 -5.00 3.35 10.00
C THR A 77 -3.53 3.59 9.69
N VAL A 78 -3.11 3.38 8.44
CA VAL A 78 -1.76 3.69 7.95
C VAL A 78 -1.72 5.14 7.43
N SER A 79 -0.74 5.92 7.88
CA SER A 79 -0.60 7.32 7.48
C SER A 79 -0.18 7.45 6.01
N ALA A 80 -1.16 7.56 5.11
CA ALA A 80 -0.91 7.75 3.68
C ALA A 80 -0.25 9.10 3.38
N LEU A 81 0.84 9.05 2.62
CA LEU A 81 1.55 10.19 2.08
C LEU A 81 0.77 10.77 0.91
N ASP A 82 0.63 12.09 0.87
CA ASP A 82 -0.04 12.80 -0.21
C ASP A 82 1.02 13.48 -1.08
N MET A 83 1.12 13.09 -2.35
CA MET A 83 2.11 13.64 -3.28
C MET A 83 1.88 15.12 -3.60
N THR A 84 0.68 15.63 -3.37
CA THR A 84 0.35 17.05 -3.58
C THR A 84 0.70 17.92 -2.37
N ASN A 85 1.14 17.31 -1.27
CA ASN A 85 1.53 18.02 -0.07
C ASN A 85 2.93 18.63 -0.26
N ASP A 86 3.09 19.93 0.05
CA ASP A 86 4.39 20.62 -0.06
C ASP A 86 5.51 19.97 0.78
N TYR A 87 5.15 19.23 1.83
CA TYR A 87 6.09 18.49 2.68
C TYR A 87 6.26 17.02 2.27
N PHE A 88 5.80 16.61 1.09
CA PHE A 88 5.89 15.23 0.62
C PHE A 88 7.34 14.74 0.62
N ASP A 89 8.26 15.54 0.07
CA ASP A 89 9.68 15.18 -0.03
C ASP A 89 10.34 14.99 1.35
N ASP A 90 9.98 15.82 2.32
CA ASP A 90 10.48 15.69 3.69
C ASP A 90 9.89 14.47 4.40
N LYS A 91 8.61 14.16 4.15
CA LYS A 91 7.96 13.00 4.72
C LYS A 91 8.50 11.71 4.14
N ILE A 92 8.61 11.61 2.81
CA ILE A 92 9.06 10.39 2.15
C ILE A 92 10.51 10.03 2.54
N LYS A 93 11.40 11.03 2.66
CA LYS A 93 12.77 10.81 3.16
C LYS A 93 12.83 10.30 4.60
N LYS A 94 11.83 10.64 5.43
CA LYS A 94 11.75 10.15 6.82
C LYS A 94 11.09 8.78 6.93
N THR A 95 10.28 8.40 5.94
CA THR A 95 9.59 7.11 5.89
C THR A 95 10.56 5.97 5.57
N PHE A 96 11.47 6.18 4.61
CA PHE A 96 12.53 5.21 4.31
C PHE A 96 13.73 5.48 5.22
N LYS A 97 13.94 4.62 6.21
CA LYS A 97 15.13 4.62 7.09
C LYS A 97 16.11 3.54 6.70
#